data_AF-D8LKI9-F1
#
_entry.id   AF-D8LKI9-F1
#
_cell.length_a   1.000
_cell.length_b   1.000
_cell.length_c   1.000
_cell.angle_alpha   90.00
_cell.angle_beta   90.00
_cell.angle_gamma   90.00
#
_symmetry.space_group_name_H-M   'P 1'
#
loop_
_entity.id
_entity.type
_entity.pdbx_description
1 polymer ?
#
loop_
_entity_poly.entity_id
_entity_poly.type
_entity_poly.pdbx_seq_one_letter_code
_entity_poly.pdbx_strand_id
1 'polypeptide(L)'
;MESTGGPSASLKRLVFGFDFNQRIDGVVLPASTQEVRFGTNFNQPIHRLEWPESVQRLTFGFDFNQSIADVVWPASLEQVEFLANLNESITKVAWPVSLEELKIGLTFGMHFNKAIENASWPESLQTLVFGMRFNQPIRDVFWPESLQTIVFGKCFNQPVKGVRWPASLQHLAFSDDFNQSFDGVSWPESFRKLTLGQGFPSLRLDSTTPSVSLEHPMATNRPSETLPAWPGVEVELAWGSSPLT
;
A
#
# COMPACT_ATOMS: atom_id res chain seq x y z
N MET A 1 6.28 -18.35 46.29
CA MET A 1 6.33 -18.69 44.85
C MET A 1 4.93 -18.43 44.30
N GLU A 2 4.60 -17.17 44.03
CA GLU A 2 3.35 -16.81 43.36
C GLU A 2 3.67 -16.57 41.88
N SER A 3 3.22 -17.52 41.07
CA SER A 3 3.20 -17.43 39.61
C SER A 3 2.08 -16.48 39.22
N THR A 4 2.39 -15.20 39.05
CA THR A 4 1.53 -14.28 38.31
C THR A 4 1.53 -14.74 36.84
N GLY A 5 0.42 -15.32 36.39
CA GLY A 5 0.22 -15.72 35.00
C GLY A 5 0.37 -14.51 34.09
N GLY A 6 1.56 -14.38 33.51
CA GLY A 6 1.84 -13.42 32.44
C GLY A 6 0.94 -13.69 31.23
N PRO A 7 0.85 -12.73 30.30
CA PRO A 7 -0.01 -12.86 29.14
C PRO A 7 0.30 -14.17 28.40
N SER A 8 -0.73 -14.99 28.20
CA SER A 8 -0.67 -16.39 27.81
C SER A 8 0.45 -16.68 26.79
N ALA A 9 1.31 -17.65 27.08
CA ALA A 9 2.39 -18.12 26.20
C ALA A 9 1.92 -18.67 24.83
N SER A 10 0.62 -18.61 24.55
CA SER A 10 -0.03 -19.02 23.30
C SER A 10 -0.77 -17.89 22.58
N LEU A 11 -0.71 -16.65 23.08
CA LEU A 11 -1.41 -15.54 22.46
C LEU A 11 -0.81 -15.26 21.06
N LYS A 12 -1.59 -15.50 20.01
CA LYS A 12 -1.20 -15.25 18.62
C LYS A 12 -1.57 -13.85 18.13
N ARG A 13 -2.62 -13.26 18.69
CA ARG A 13 -3.13 -11.95 18.28
C ARG A 13 -3.31 -11.06 19.49
N LEU A 14 -2.70 -9.88 19.45
CA LEU A 14 -2.87 -8.83 20.44
C LEU A 14 -3.60 -7.65 19.80
N VAL A 15 -4.73 -7.26 20.37
CA VAL A 15 -5.51 -6.11 19.89
C VAL A 15 -5.61 -5.11 21.02
N PHE A 16 -5.11 -3.90 20.80
CA PHE A 16 -5.34 -2.77 21.67
C PHE A 16 -6.69 -2.15 21.32
N GLY A 17 -7.48 -1.82 22.35
CA GLY A 17 -8.85 -1.30 22.18
C GLY A 17 -8.90 0.04 21.46
N PHE A 18 -10.10 0.40 20.99
CA PHE A 18 -10.36 1.63 20.23
C PHE A 18 -9.77 2.89 20.87
N ASP A 19 -10.00 3.08 22.19
CA ASP A 19 -9.54 4.25 22.94
C ASP A 19 -8.12 4.11 23.53
N PHE A 20 -7.42 3.01 23.26
CA PHE A 20 -6.09 2.78 23.84
C PHE A 20 -5.08 3.76 23.25
N ASN A 21 -4.53 4.64 24.10
CA ASN A 21 -3.50 5.61 23.72
C ASN A 21 -2.44 5.80 24.83
N GLN A 22 -2.19 4.75 25.62
CA GLN A 22 -1.16 4.80 26.67
C GLN A 22 0.21 4.49 26.08
N ARG A 23 1.27 5.06 26.69
CA ARG A 23 2.65 4.75 26.30
C ARG A 23 2.92 3.26 26.45
N ILE A 24 3.65 2.71 25.49
CA ILE A 24 4.03 1.30 25.45
C ILE A 24 5.55 1.09 25.61
N ASP A 25 6.27 2.12 26.05
CA ASP A 25 7.70 2.04 26.34
C ASP A 25 7.95 0.94 27.38
N GLY A 26 8.81 -0.03 27.06
CA GLY A 26 9.14 -1.14 27.96
C GLY A 26 8.03 -2.17 28.18
N VAL A 27 6.94 -2.11 27.40
CA VAL A 27 5.91 -3.16 27.42
C VAL A 27 6.47 -4.42 26.77
N VAL A 28 6.47 -5.52 27.52
CA VAL A 28 6.84 -6.83 27.01
C VAL A 28 5.63 -7.50 26.39
N LEU A 29 5.62 -7.62 25.07
CA LEU A 29 4.58 -8.35 24.34
C LEU A 29 4.81 -9.87 24.46
N PRO A 30 3.75 -10.70 24.43
CA PRO A 30 3.91 -12.15 24.50
C PRO A 30 4.74 -12.69 23.35
N ALA A 31 5.71 -13.55 23.65
CA ALA A 31 6.68 -14.07 22.67
C ALA A 31 6.04 -14.82 21.48
N SER A 32 4.82 -15.32 21.64
CA SER A 32 4.07 -16.04 20.59
C SER A 32 3.20 -15.14 19.71
N THR A 33 3.22 -13.82 19.92
CA THR A 33 2.34 -12.87 19.23
C THR A 33 2.71 -12.74 17.76
N GLN A 34 1.82 -13.14 16.87
CA GLN A 34 2.01 -13.08 15.42
C GLN A 34 1.39 -11.82 14.80
N GLU A 35 0.38 -11.25 15.44
CA GLU A 35 -0.36 -10.10 14.93
C GLU A 35 -0.59 -9.09 16.06
N VAL A 36 -0.23 -7.83 15.82
CA VAL A 36 -0.53 -6.72 16.73
C VAL A 36 -1.37 -5.69 15.99
N ARG A 37 -2.50 -5.32 16.59
CA ARG A 37 -3.39 -4.28 16.08
C ARG A 37 -3.57 -3.18 17.10
N PHE A 38 -3.20 -1.97 16.74
CA PHE A 38 -3.49 -0.78 17.53
C PHE A 38 -4.87 -0.23 17.14
N GLY A 39 -5.67 0.08 18.15
CA GLY A 39 -6.97 0.70 17.97
C GLY A 39 -6.88 2.12 17.41
N THR A 40 -8.04 2.67 17.08
CA THR A 40 -8.22 3.97 16.42
C THR A 40 -7.41 5.11 17.05
N ASN A 41 -7.46 5.26 18.37
CA ASN A 41 -6.92 6.45 19.04
C ASN A 41 -5.41 6.34 19.38
N PHE A 42 -4.76 5.21 19.06
CA PHE A 42 -3.36 5.01 19.43
C PHE A 42 -2.44 5.96 18.63
N ASN A 43 -1.72 6.83 19.33
CA ASN A 43 -0.80 7.78 18.73
C ASN A 43 0.42 8.02 19.63
N GLN A 44 0.93 6.96 20.28
CA GLN A 44 2.16 7.02 21.08
C GLN A 44 3.37 6.56 20.27
N PRO A 45 4.58 7.09 20.55
CA PRO A 45 5.80 6.63 19.91
C PRO A 45 6.03 5.12 20.13
N ILE A 46 6.58 4.46 19.12
CA ILE A 46 6.84 3.01 19.15
C ILE A 46 8.32 2.63 19.02
N HIS A 47 9.22 3.61 18.92
CA HIS A 47 10.67 3.40 18.74
C HIS A 47 11.36 2.66 19.91
N ARG A 48 10.70 2.57 21.08
CA ARG A 48 11.19 1.86 22.27
C ARG A 48 10.46 0.55 22.56
N LEU A 49 9.58 0.14 21.65
CA LEU A 49 8.87 -1.13 21.80
C LEU A 49 9.77 -2.25 21.29
N GLU A 50 10.01 -3.24 22.14
CA GLU A 50 10.67 -4.48 21.75
C GLU A 50 9.63 -5.43 21.16
N TRP A 51 9.65 -5.59 19.84
CA TRP A 51 8.73 -6.51 19.16
C TRP A 51 9.17 -7.95 19.34
N PRO A 52 8.24 -8.89 19.62
CA PRO A 52 8.52 -10.31 19.51
C PRO A 52 8.94 -10.67 18.08
N GLU A 53 9.97 -11.50 17.94
CA GLU A 53 10.43 -12.02 16.64
C GLU A 53 9.39 -12.89 15.91
N SER A 54 8.26 -13.19 16.53
CA SER A 54 7.15 -13.92 15.91
C SER A 54 6.11 -13.01 15.23
N VAL A 55 6.21 -11.69 15.38
CA VAL A 55 5.25 -10.73 14.82
C VAL A 55 5.42 -10.64 13.31
N GLN A 56 4.39 -11.10 12.60
CA GLN A 56 4.32 -11.09 11.15
C GLN A 56 3.44 -9.96 10.60
N ARG A 57 2.46 -9.48 11.39
CA ARG A 57 1.48 -8.48 10.93
C ARG A 57 1.28 -7.37 11.94
N LEU A 58 1.39 -6.13 11.46
CA LEU A 58 1.15 -4.92 12.24
C LEU A 58 0.09 -4.04 11.57
N THR A 59 -0.91 -3.63 12.36
CA THR A 59 -1.88 -2.63 11.93
C THR A 59 -1.90 -1.47 12.91
N PHE A 60 -1.74 -0.26 12.40
CA PHE A 60 -1.90 0.98 13.14
C PHE A 60 -3.24 1.63 12.84
N GLY A 61 -3.95 2.00 13.90
CA GLY A 61 -5.24 2.67 13.85
C GLY A 61 -5.18 4.06 13.21
N PHE A 62 -6.34 4.71 13.15
CA PHE A 62 -6.49 5.96 12.42
C PHE A 62 -5.59 7.07 12.94
N ASP A 63 -5.44 7.24 14.25
CA ASP A 63 -4.77 8.40 14.84
C ASP A 63 -3.24 8.33 14.82
N PHE A 64 -2.65 7.19 14.48
CA PHE A 64 -1.21 7.01 14.52
C PHE A 64 -0.50 7.93 13.52
N ASN A 65 0.26 8.89 14.04
CA ASN A 65 1.06 9.83 13.26
C ASN A 65 2.39 10.13 13.97
N GLN A 66 3.04 9.08 14.46
CA GLN A 66 4.37 9.20 15.05
C GLN A 66 5.43 8.86 14.01
N SER A 67 6.62 9.43 14.17
CA SER A 67 7.77 9.06 13.34
C SER A 67 8.08 7.58 13.49
N ILE A 68 8.35 6.94 12.35
CA ILE A 68 8.74 5.53 12.25
C ILE A 68 10.18 5.34 11.75
N ALA A 69 10.96 6.42 11.67
CA ALA A 69 12.34 6.38 11.15
C ALA A 69 13.28 5.56 12.06
N ASP A 70 13.14 5.69 13.38
CA ASP A 70 14.00 5.04 14.37
C ASP A 70 13.38 3.76 14.96
N VAL A 71 12.39 3.17 14.27
CA VAL A 71 11.72 1.96 14.72
C VAL A 71 12.53 0.74 14.29
N VAL A 72 12.87 -0.10 15.26
CA VAL A 72 13.42 -1.43 15.00
C VAL A 72 12.24 -2.38 14.79
N TRP A 73 11.99 -2.77 13.55
CA TRP A 73 10.90 -3.69 13.21
C TRP A 73 11.29 -5.15 13.47
N PRO A 74 10.35 -6.05 13.80
CA PRO A 74 10.64 -7.47 13.98
C PRO A 74 11.09 -8.10 12.66
N ALA A 75 12.06 -9.02 12.71
CA ALA A 75 12.69 -9.57 11.51
C ALA A 75 11.78 -10.51 10.70
N SER A 76 10.65 -10.92 11.27
CA SER A 76 9.62 -11.75 10.63
C SER A 76 8.42 -10.96 10.12
N LEU A 77 8.47 -9.62 10.19
CA LEU A 77 7.35 -8.78 9.77
C LEU A 77 7.12 -8.91 8.27
N GLU A 78 5.97 -9.46 7.89
CA GLU A 78 5.56 -9.69 6.51
C GLU A 78 4.63 -8.57 6.03
N GLN A 79 3.81 -8.00 6.92
CA GLN A 79 2.81 -7.00 6.55
C GLN A 79 2.71 -5.85 7.55
N VAL A 80 2.65 -4.63 7.02
CA VAL A 80 2.37 -3.41 7.80
C VAL A 80 1.28 -2.60 7.13
N GLU A 81 0.30 -2.21 7.94
CA GLU A 81 -0.81 -1.36 7.52
C GLU A 81 -0.94 -0.14 8.43
N PHE A 82 -0.93 1.05 7.83
CA PHE A 82 -1.26 2.32 8.48
C PHE A 82 -2.60 2.82 7.95
N LEU A 83 -3.64 2.84 8.79
CA LEU A 83 -5.00 3.10 8.31
C LEU A 83 -5.24 4.56 7.87
N ALA A 84 -4.74 5.58 8.58
CA ALA A 84 -4.98 6.97 8.18
C ALA A 84 -3.83 7.97 8.42
N ASN A 85 -3.43 8.22 9.67
CA ASN A 85 -2.78 9.49 9.97
C ASN A 85 -1.27 9.54 9.76
N LEU A 86 -0.61 8.46 9.33
CA LEU A 86 0.83 8.51 9.07
C LEU A 86 1.14 9.52 7.95
N ASN A 87 1.56 10.72 8.31
CA ASN A 87 2.01 11.77 7.40
C ASN A 87 3.49 12.11 7.63
N GLU A 88 4.23 11.17 8.19
CA GLU A 88 5.66 11.26 8.38
C GLU A 88 6.40 10.73 7.15
N SER A 89 7.65 11.18 6.97
CA SER A 89 8.45 10.70 5.86
C SER A 89 8.84 9.24 6.06
N ILE A 90 8.72 8.44 5.01
CA ILE A 90 9.18 7.04 4.99
C ILE A 90 10.60 6.88 4.41
N THR A 91 11.27 7.98 4.07
CA THR A 91 12.59 7.95 3.39
C THR A 91 13.74 7.45 4.24
N LYS A 92 13.59 7.48 5.57
CA LYS A 92 14.61 7.04 6.55
C LYS A 92 14.20 5.79 7.30
N VAL A 93 13.16 5.08 6.84
CA VAL A 93 12.66 3.90 7.54
C VAL A 93 13.49 2.69 7.13
N ALA A 94 14.07 2.01 8.11
CA ALA A 94 14.75 0.74 7.91
C ALA A 94 13.72 -0.40 7.99
N TRP A 95 13.05 -0.70 6.86
CA TRP A 95 12.10 -1.81 6.82
C TRP A 95 12.80 -3.17 6.99
N PRO A 96 12.14 -4.16 7.62
CA PRO A 96 12.70 -5.49 7.72
C PRO A 96 12.69 -6.18 6.35
N VAL A 97 13.71 -7.00 6.09
CA VAL A 97 13.92 -7.70 4.81
C VAL A 97 12.85 -8.73 4.48
N SER A 98 11.97 -9.05 5.42
CA SER A 98 10.83 -9.96 5.26
C SER A 98 9.54 -9.26 4.83
N LEU A 99 9.51 -7.91 4.78
CA LEU A 99 8.27 -7.18 4.54
C LEU A 99 7.82 -7.36 3.09
N GLU A 100 6.68 -8.03 2.90
CA GLU A 100 6.10 -8.34 1.59
C GLU A 100 4.97 -7.38 1.21
N GLU A 101 4.27 -6.82 2.21
CA GLU A 101 3.12 -5.96 1.98
C GLU A 101 3.17 -4.69 2.83
N LEU A 102 3.08 -3.54 2.16
CA LEU A 102 3.04 -2.23 2.79
C LEU A 102 1.82 -1.45 2.32
N LYS A 103 0.96 -1.10 3.27
CA LYS A 103 -0.30 -0.37 3.07
C LYS A 103 -0.26 0.94 3.85
N ILE A 104 -0.40 2.07 3.17
CA ILE A 104 -0.28 3.40 3.80
C ILE A 104 -1.47 4.28 3.47
N GLY A 105 -2.24 4.70 4.48
CA GLY A 105 -3.28 5.73 4.34
C GLY A 105 -4.58 5.24 3.69
N LEU A 106 -4.95 3.98 3.89
CA LEU A 106 -6.02 3.30 3.14
C LEU A 106 -7.44 3.83 3.34
N THR A 107 -7.67 4.74 4.26
CA THR A 107 -9.03 5.15 4.66
C THR A 107 -9.36 6.61 4.35
N PHE A 108 -10.66 6.90 4.35
CA PHE A 108 -11.23 8.16 3.89
C PHE A 108 -10.73 9.36 4.71
N GLY A 109 -9.98 10.26 4.05
CA GLY A 109 -9.80 11.63 4.52
C GLY A 109 -8.38 12.09 4.87
N MET A 110 -7.35 11.24 4.90
CA MET A 110 -6.06 11.58 5.55
C MET A 110 -4.79 11.37 4.69
N HIS A 111 -3.64 11.76 5.25
CA HIS A 111 -2.73 12.76 4.67
C HIS A 111 -1.47 12.28 3.98
N PHE A 112 -1.13 10.98 3.93
CA PHE A 112 0.18 10.57 3.40
C PHE A 112 0.37 11.08 1.97
N ASN A 113 1.17 12.12 1.86
CA ASN A 113 1.48 12.83 0.61
C ASN A 113 2.90 13.39 0.70
N LYS A 114 3.79 12.62 1.33
CA LYS A 114 5.22 12.92 1.43
C LYS A 114 5.96 12.30 0.25
N ALA A 115 7.03 12.96 -0.19
CA ALA A 115 7.85 12.47 -1.28
C ALA A 115 8.48 11.11 -0.91
N ILE A 116 8.57 10.23 -1.92
CA ILE A 116 9.08 8.86 -1.80
C ILE A 116 10.31 8.60 -2.70
N GLU A 117 10.87 9.63 -3.33
CA GLU A 117 12.02 9.54 -4.25
C GLU A 117 13.21 8.78 -3.63
N ASN A 118 13.50 9.06 -2.35
CA ASN A 118 14.58 8.44 -1.60
C ASN A 118 14.07 7.40 -0.58
N ALA A 119 12.91 6.80 -0.82
CA ALA A 119 12.42 5.71 0.02
C ALA A 119 13.28 4.47 -0.19
N SER A 120 13.79 3.90 0.90
CA SER A 120 14.48 2.60 0.88
C SER A 120 13.42 1.52 1.10
N TRP A 121 13.01 0.81 0.05
CA TRP A 121 12.03 -0.26 0.16
C TRP A 121 12.69 -1.60 0.50
N PRO A 122 12.01 -2.51 1.21
CA PRO A 122 12.54 -3.84 1.47
C PRO A 122 12.60 -4.68 0.20
N GLU A 123 13.63 -5.51 0.08
CA GLU A 123 13.90 -6.35 -1.11
C GLU A 123 12.84 -7.43 -1.35
N SER A 124 12.02 -7.76 -0.34
CA SER A 124 10.91 -8.70 -0.44
C SER A 124 9.57 -8.05 -0.77
N LEU A 125 9.49 -6.73 -0.88
CA LEU A 125 8.21 -6.02 -1.02
C LEU A 125 7.52 -6.42 -2.32
N GLN A 126 6.36 -7.06 -2.24
CA GLN A 126 5.58 -7.52 -3.38
C GLN A 126 4.38 -6.61 -3.64
N THR A 127 3.79 -6.04 -2.60
CA THR A 127 2.58 -5.21 -2.70
C THR A 127 2.75 -3.88 -1.99
N LEU A 128 2.49 -2.80 -2.71
CA LEU A 128 2.47 -1.44 -2.17
C LEU A 128 1.14 -0.76 -2.48
N VAL A 129 0.44 -0.32 -1.44
CA VAL A 129 -0.84 0.37 -1.57
C VAL A 129 -0.75 1.75 -0.95
N PHE A 130 -0.97 2.78 -1.79
CA PHE A 130 -1.06 4.15 -1.37
C PHE A 130 -2.50 4.58 -1.11
N GLY A 131 -2.64 5.38 -0.07
CA GLY A 131 -3.88 5.96 0.39
C GLY A 131 -4.45 7.03 -0.52
N MET A 132 -5.65 7.49 -0.18
CA MET A 132 -6.46 8.35 -1.05
C MET A 132 -5.78 9.66 -1.47
N ARG A 133 -4.91 10.25 -0.65
CA ARG A 133 -4.35 11.59 -0.87
C ARG A 133 -2.95 11.62 -1.49
N PHE A 134 -2.32 10.47 -1.68
CA PHE A 134 -0.96 10.43 -2.24
C PHE A 134 -0.97 10.96 -3.68
N ASN A 135 -0.23 12.02 -3.94
CA ASN A 135 -0.14 12.65 -5.26
C ASN A 135 1.26 13.24 -5.50
N GLN A 136 2.31 12.57 -5.02
CA GLN A 136 3.69 12.99 -5.23
C GLN A 136 4.25 12.40 -6.53
N PRO A 137 5.17 13.11 -7.22
CA PRO A 137 5.84 12.58 -8.41
C PRO A 137 6.55 11.26 -8.11
N ILE A 138 6.49 10.34 -9.08
CA ILE A 138 7.08 8.99 -8.96
C ILE A 138 8.17 8.69 -9.99
N ARG A 139 8.56 9.68 -10.79
CA ARG A 139 9.50 9.50 -11.91
C ARG A 139 10.88 9.00 -11.46
N ASP A 140 11.37 9.55 -10.36
CA ASP A 140 12.71 9.31 -9.85
C ASP A 140 12.70 8.37 -8.62
N VAL A 141 11.60 7.61 -8.44
CA VAL A 141 11.48 6.59 -7.38
C VAL A 141 12.17 5.30 -7.82
N PHE A 142 12.99 4.74 -6.93
CA PHE A 142 13.57 3.41 -7.09
C PHE A 142 12.64 2.38 -6.45
N TRP A 143 11.96 1.57 -7.27
CA TRP A 143 11.11 0.48 -6.79
C TRP A 143 11.94 -0.79 -6.56
N PRO A 144 11.61 -1.65 -5.57
CA PRO A 144 12.30 -2.91 -5.40
C PRO A 144 11.92 -3.90 -6.52
N GLU A 145 12.90 -4.71 -6.94
CA GLU A 145 12.75 -5.67 -8.06
C GLU A 145 11.79 -6.84 -7.76
N SER A 146 11.30 -6.95 -6.53
CA SER A 146 10.27 -7.91 -6.11
C SER A 146 8.84 -7.38 -6.28
N LEU A 147 8.67 -6.07 -6.51
CA LEU A 147 7.37 -5.41 -6.45
C LEU A 147 6.48 -5.84 -7.62
N GLN A 148 5.37 -6.49 -7.29
CA GLN A 148 4.44 -7.05 -8.26
C GLN A 148 3.19 -6.18 -8.42
N THR A 149 2.76 -5.53 -7.34
CA THR A 149 1.50 -4.78 -7.31
C THR A 149 1.68 -3.40 -6.73
N ILE A 150 1.22 -2.38 -7.46
CA ILE A 150 1.12 -1.00 -6.98
C ILE A 150 -0.31 -0.52 -7.14
N VAL A 151 -0.88 -0.03 -6.04
CA VAL A 151 -2.22 0.57 -6.05
C VAL A 151 -2.11 2.02 -5.60
N PHE A 152 -2.48 2.94 -6.49
CA PHE A 152 -2.56 4.36 -6.19
C PHE A 152 -3.99 4.75 -5.79
N GLY A 153 -4.07 5.51 -4.69
CA GLY A 153 -5.35 6.00 -4.17
C GLY A 153 -5.97 7.12 -5.01
N LYS A 154 -7.15 7.55 -4.58
CA LYS A 154 -8.07 8.43 -5.31
C LYS A 154 -7.42 9.62 -6.02
N CYS A 155 -6.63 10.41 -5.31
CA CYS A 155 -6.14 11.71 -5.78
C CYS A 155 -4.85 11.64 -6.60
N PHE A 156 -4.27 10.46 -6.83
CA PHE A 156 -3.03 10.35 -7.61
C PHE A 156 -3.29 10.73 -9.07
N ASN A 157 -2.61 11.77 -9.55
CA ASN A 157 -2.75 12.27 -10.91
C ASN A 157 -1.41 12.79 -11.46
N GLN A 158 -0.30 12.13 -11.12
CA GLN A 158 1.03 12.48 -11.62
C GLN A 158 1.35 11.73 -12.91
N PRO A 159 2.12 12.33 -13.84
CA PRO A 159 2.55 11.67 -15.06
C PRO A 159 3.34 10.40 -14.76
N VAL A 160 3.08 9.34 -15.54
CA VAL A 160 3.77 8.05 -15.43
C VAL A 160 4.78 7.80 -16.55
N LYS A 161 4.90 8.74 -17.50
CA LYS A 161 5.91 8.69 -18.55
C LYS A 161 7.31 8.80 -17.95
N GLY A 162 8.20 7.88 -18.34
CA GLY A 162 9.59 7.85 -17.87
C GLY A 162 9.78 7.29 -16.46
N VAL A 163 8.72 6.78 -15.82
CA VAL A 163 8.85 5.98 -14.59
C VAL A 163 9.57 4.68 -14.92
N ARG A 164 10.55 4.31 -14.10
CA ARG A 164 11.28 3.04 -14.22
C ARG A 164 10.58 1.98 -13.39
N TRP A 165 9.62 1.28 -13.96
CA TRP A 165 8.91 0.20 -13.27
C TRP A 165 9.83 -1.01 -13.04
N PRO A 166 9.68 -1.72 -11.90
CA PRO A 166 10.48 -2.91 -11.60
C PRO A 166 10.15 -4.06 -12.56
N ALA A 167 11.13 -4.93 -12.83
CA ALA A 167 10.98 -5.99 -13.83
C ALA A 167 9.92 -7.05 -13.45
N SER A 168 9.50 -7.08 -12.18
CA SER A 168 8.47 -7.96 -11.65
C SER A 168 7.05 -7.38 -11.67
N LEU A 169 6.85 -6.09 -12.02
CA LEU A 169 5.55 -5.45 -11.88
C LEU A 169 4.49 -6.15 -12.75
N GLN A 170 3.43 -6.64 -12.13
CA GLN A 170 2.33 -7.34 -12.79
C GLN A 170 1.06 -6.52 -12.79
N HIS A 171 0.77 -5.78 -11.72
CA HIS A 171 -0.47 -5.04 -11.56
C HIS A 171 -0.21 -3.60 -11.15
N LEU A 172 -0.81 -2.68 -11.90
CA LEU A 172 -0.88 -1.26 -11.55
C LEU A 172 -2.34 -0.82 -11.49
N ALA A 173 -2.74 -0.19 -10.40
CA ALA A 173 -4.10 0.33 -10.24
C ALA A 173 -4.09 1.84 -10.00
N PHE A 174 -4.93 2.54 -10.75
CA PHE A 174 -5.25 3.96 -10.56
C PHE A 174 -6.74 4.11 -10.28
N SER A 175 -7.07 5.15 -9.52
CA SER A 175 -8.45 5.50 -9.14
C SER A 175 -9.04 6.60 -10.05
N ASP A 176 -10.26 7.04 -9.73
CA ASP A 176 -11.07 7.95 -10.57
C ASP A 176 -10.44 9.30 -10.93
N ASP A 177 -9.59 9.89 -10.09
CA ASP A 177 -9.02 11.23 -10.39
C ASP A 177 -7.79 11.15 -11.32
N PHE A 178 -7.27 9.94 -11.60
CA PHE A 178 -6.14 9.78 -12.50
C PHE A 178 -6.55 10.15 -13.92
N ASN A 179 -5.87 11.16 -14.47
CA ASN A 179 -6.16 11.71 -15.78
C ASN A 179 -4.85 12.13 -16.43
N GLN A 180 -3.94 11.18 -16.60
CA GLN A 180 -2.70 11.34 -17.38
C GLN A 180 -2.72 10.42 -18.58
N SER A 181 -1.93 10.76 -19.61
CA SER A 181 -1.73 9.90 -20.78
C SER A 181 -0.66 8.85 -20.46
N PHE A 182 -0.81 7.69 -21.09
CA PHE A 182 0.17 6.59 -21.04
C PHE A 182 1.15 6.64 -22.22
N ASP A 183 1.19 7.72 -22.99
CA ASP A 183 1.96 7.81 -24.22
C ASP A 183 3.46 7.70 -23.95
N GLY A 184 4.07 6.64 -24.51
CA GLY A 184 5.48 6.35 -24.33
C GLY A 184 5.84 5.88 -22.91
N VAL A 185 4.91 5.25 -22.20
CA VAL A 185 5.21 4.49 -20.98
C VAL A 185 5.89 3.17 -21.37
N SER A 186 7.01 2.87 -20.71
CA SER A 186 7.72 1.61 -20.88
C SER A 186 7.24 0.61 -19.83
N TRP A 187 6.43 -0.35 -20.24
CA TRP A 187 5.93 -1.42 -19.36
C TRP A 187 6.93 -2.57 -19.27
N PRO A 188 7.11 -3.20 -18.09
CA PRO A 188 7.94 -4.40 -17.97
C PRO A 188 7.26 -5.62 -18.60
N GLU A 189 8.06 -6.60 -19.03
CA GLU A 189 7.54 -7.82 -19.69
C GLU A 189 6.60 -8.64 -18.78
N SER A 190 6.72 -8.48 -17.46
CA SER A 190 5.85 -9.09 -16.46
C SER A 190 4.48 -8.45 -16.33
N PHE A 191 4.23 -7.29 -16.95
CA PHE A 191 3.00 -6.55 -16.73
C PHE A 191 1.77 -7.33 -17.24
N ARG A 192 0.74 -7.45 -16.41
CA ARG A 192 -0.47 -8.27 -16.64
C ARG A 192 -1.78 -7.55 -16.39
N LYS A 193 -1.80 -6.50 -15.59
CA LYS A 193 -3.06 -5.87 -15.20
C LYS A 193 -2.93 -4.37 -15.01
N LEU A 194 -3.82 -3.61 -15.65
CA LEU A 194 -4.01 -2.18 -15.41
C LEU A 194 -5.44 -1.95 -14.94
N THR A 195 -5.63 -1.45 -13.73
CA THR A 195 -6.95 -1.04 -13.23
C THR A 195 -7.08 0.48 -13.31
N LEU A 196 -8.18 0.96 -13.88
CA LEU A 196 -8.47 2.40 -14.02
C LEU A 196 -9.82 2.73 -13.40
N GLY A 197 -9.95 3.97 -12.91
CA GLY A 197 -11.22 4.48 -12.43
C GLY A 197 -12.25 4.67 -13.55
N GLN A 198 -13.53 4.68 -13.19
CA GLN A 198 -14.66 4.72 -14.14
C GLN A 198 -14.65 5.96 -15.05
N GLY A 199 -14.09 7.07 -14.55
CA GLY A 199 -14.01 8.35 -15.27
C GLY A 199 -12.85 8.48 -16.25
N PHE A 200 -11.99 7.47 -16.41
CA PHE A 200 -10.77 7.59 -17.21
C PHE A 200 -11.09 7.77 -18.72
N PRO A 201 -10.60 8.84 -19.39
CA PRO A 201 -10.85 9.05 -20.81
C PRO A 201 -10.09 8.04 -21.68
N SER A 202 -10.81 7.14 -22.37
CA SER A 202 -10.20 6.09 -23.22
C SER A 202 -9.27 6.62 -24.34
N LEU A 203 -9.45 7.88 -24.76
CA LEU A 203 -8.59 8.58 -25.75
C LEU A 203 -7.14 8.79 -25.29
N ARG A 204 -6.82 8.47 -24.02
CA ARG A 204 -5.50 8.61 -23.40
C ARG A 204 -4.74 7.29 -23.33
N LEU A 205 -5.34 6.24 -23.88
CA LEU A 205 -4.69 4.96 -24.16
C LEU A 205 -4.07 5.06 -25.56
N ASP A 206 -2.82 4.64 -25.69
CA ASP A 206 -2.11 4.59 -26.97
C ASP A 206 -1.74 3.14 -27.32
N SER A 207 -1.04 2.94 -28.44
CA SER A 207 -0.59 1.60 -28.83
C SER A 207 0.42 0.96 -27.87
N THR A 208 1.00 1.73 -26.94
CA THR A 208 1.91 1.24 -25.90
C THR A 208 1.16 0.83 -24.64
N THR A 209 -0.11 1.24 -24.49
CA THR A 209 -0.98 0.68 -23.45
C THR A 209 -1.39 -0.75 -23.78
N PRO A 210 -1.30 -1.67 -22.81
CA PRO A 210 -1.74 -3.03 -23.03
C PRO A 210 -3.27 -3.10 -23.21
N SER A 211 -3.70 -4.05 -24.04
CA SER A 211 -5.06 -4.17 -24.55
C SER A 211 -6.11 -4.51 -23.50
N VAL A 212 -7.34 -4.07 -23.75
CA VAL A 212 -8.42 -3.92 -22.77
C VAL A 212 -9.43 -5.07 -22.85
N SER A 213 -9.84 -5.61 -21.70
CA SER A 213 -11.07 -6.42 -21.57
C SER A 213 -12.14 -5.56 -20.89
N LEU A 214 -12.96 -4.86 -21.69
CA LEU A 214 -14.12 -4.14 -21.14
C LEU A 214 -15.28 -5.12 -20.90
N GLU A 215 -15.41 -5.67 -19.69
CA GLU A 215 -16.67 -6.29 -19.30
C GLU A 215 -17.72 -5.19 -19.08
N HIS A 216 -18.62 -5.01 -20.06
CA HIS A 216 -19.74 -4.08 -19.99
C HIS A 216 -20.94 -4.67 -19.22
N PRO A 217 -21.51 -3.99 -18.23
CA PRO A 217 -22.92 -4.09 -17.88
C PRO A 217 -23.66 -2.91 -18.54
N MET A 218 -24.34 -3.23 -19.63
CA MET A 218 -25.44 -2.51 -20.29
C MET A 218 -25.31 -0.99 -20.53
N ALA A 219 -25.17 -0.68 -21.82
CA ALA A 219 -25.80 0.40 -22.57
C ALA A 219 -25.47 1.86 -22.20
N THR A 220 -24.52 2.46 -22.94
CA THR A 220 -24.82 3.69 -23.67
C THR A 220 -24.12 3.67 -25.05
N ASN A 221 -24.86 4.11 -26.08
CA ASN A 221 -24.41 4.16 -27.47
C ASN A 221 -23.14 5.02 -27.64
N ARG A 222 -21.99 4.38 -27.86
CA ARG A 222 -20.81 4.98 -28.51
C ARG A 222 -20.23 3.99 -29.52
N PRO A 223 -19.67 4.44 -30.65
CA PRO A 223 -19.22 3.54 -31.69
C PRO A 223 -18.06 2.69 -31.19
N SER A 224 -18.10 1.40 -31.55
CA SER A 224 -17.07 0.41 -31.24
C SER A 224 -15.75 0.79 -31.89
N GLU A 225 -14.77 1.21 -31.08
CA GLU A 225 -13.37 1.28 -31.50
C GLU A 225 -12.69 -0.04 -31.12
N THR A 226 -12.27 -0.79 -32.12
CA THR A 226 -11.46 -1.99 -31.93
C THR A 226 -10.03 -1.58 -31.61
N LEU A 227 -9.65 -1.73 -30.35
CA LEU A 227 -8.27 -1.58 -29.89
C LEU A 227 -7.44 -2.82 -30.29
N PRO A 228 -6.13 -2.67 -30.61
CA PRO A 228 -5.26 -3.79 -30.98
C PRO A 228 -5.09 -4.75 -29.80
N ALA A 229 -4.94 -6.05 -30.06
CA ALA A 229 -4.91 -7.12 -29.07
C ALA A 229 -3.48 -7.55 -28.67
N TRP A 230 -3.19 -7.53 -27.37
CA TRP A 230 -2.04 -8.18 -26.73
C TRP A 230 -2.56 -9.42 -25.97
N PRO A 231 -1.91 -10.59 -26.10
CA PRO A 231 -2.31 -11.77 -25.35
C PRO A 231 -1.85 -11.67 -23.88
N GLY A 232 -2.80 -11.75 -22.95
CA GLY A 232 -2.52 -12.02 -21.53
C GLY A 232 -2.42 -10.82 -20.58
N VAL A 233 -2.90 -9.63 -20.98
CA VAL A 233 -3.03 -8.46 -20.09
C VAL A 233 -4.50 -8.08 -19.96
N GLU A 234 -4.97 -7.91 -18.73
CA GLU A 234 -6.35 -7.54 -18.40
C GLU A 234 -6.42 -6.08 -17.96
N VAL A 235 -7.30 -5.30 -18.57
CA VAL A 235 -7.63 -3.95 -18.10
C VAL A 235 -9.04 -3.98 -17.53
N GLU A 236 -9.17 -3.64 -16.26
CA GLU A 236 -10.47 -3.58 -15.58
C GLU A 236 -10.80 -2.13 -15.21
N LEU A 237 -12.03 -1.72 -15.51
CA LEU A 237 -12.63 -0.53 -14.91
C LEU A 237 -13.17 -0.92 -13.54
N ALA A 238 -12.65 -0.30 -12.48
CA ALA A 238 -13.06 -0.64 -11.11
C ALA A 238 -14.53 -0.29 -10.89
N TRP A 239 -15.40 -1.28 -10.70
CA TRP A 239 -16.83 -1.07 -10.40
C TRP A 239 -16.99 -0.63 -8.94
N GLY A 240 -17.91 0.32 -8.73
CA GLY A 240 -18.21 0.86 -7.42
C GLY A 240 -18.49 -0.25 -6.40
N SER A 241 -17.59 -0.38 -5.44
CA SER A 241 -17.89 -0.78 -4.07
C SER A 241 -16.85 -0.11 -3.20
N SER A 242 -17.25 0.96 -2.53
CA SER A 242 -16.56 1.40 -1.32
C SER A 242 -16.37 0.18 -0.42
N PRO A 243 -15.16 -0.22 -0.03
CA PRO A 243 -15.02 -1.11 1.10
C PRO A 243 -15.30 -0.26 2.36
N LEU A 244 -16.21 -0.76 3.20
CA LEU A 244 -16.46 -0.38 4.60
C LEU A 244 -17.49 0.73 4.86
N THR A 245 -18.76 0.31 5.00
CA THR A 245 -19.58 0.67 6.18
C THR A 245 -19.09 -0.07 7.42
#